data_AF-A0A2M6ZLQ0-F1
#
_entry.id   AF-A0A2M6ZLQ0-F1
#
_cell.length_a   1.000
_cell.length_b   1.000
_cell.length_c   1.000
_cell.angle_alpha   90.00
_cell.angle_beta   90.00
_cell.angle_gamma   90.00
#
_symmetry.space_group_name_H-M   'P 1'
#
loop_
_entity.id
_entity.type
_entity.pdbx_description
1 polymer ?
#
loop_
_entity_poly.entity_id
_entity_poly.type
_entity_poly.pdbx_seq_one_letter_code
_entity_poly.pdbx_strand_id
1 'polypeptide(L)'
;MAMPKLDFDFVEDLKTAGASHELAQAILRVVSEKQVAQLATKADVADLRTELVETREVLRTEMAGLRGEMAEKMAAIQTRLIIWMIGTALGIVALVAGILQLMK
;
A
#
# COMPACT_ATOMS: atom_id res chain seq x y z
N MET A 1 30.44 16.66 -6.54
CA MET A 1 31.11 17.36 -5.42
C MET A 1 30.91 16.48 -4.19
N ALA A 2 31.91 15.70 -3.80
CA ALA A 2 31.81 14.83 -2.63
C ALA A 2 31.78 15.74 -1.39
N MET A 3 30.79 15.57 -0.51
CA MET A 3 30.80 16.28 0.77
C MET A 3 31.99 15.80 1.59
N PRO A 4 32.83 16.69 2.14
CA PRO A 4 33.88 16.31 3.06
C PRO A 4 33.21 15.64 4.27
N LYS A 5 33.74 14.48 4.67
CA LYS A 5 33.25 13.78 5.86
C LYS A 5 33.58 14.65 7.07
N LEU A 6 32.62 14.80 7.98
CA LEU A 6 32.85 15.46 9.27
C LEU A 6 33.68 14.51 10.15
N ASP A 7 34.99 14.46 9.92
CA ASP A 7 35.94 13.74 10.75
C ASP A 7 37.13 14.65 11.14
N PHE A 8 38.21 14.05 11.64
CA PHE A 8 39.43 14.78 12.04
C PHE A 8 40.02 15.64 10.91
N ASP A 9 39.84 15.24 9.65
CA ASP A 9 40.34 15.96 8.47
C ASP A 9 39.65 17.33 8.35
N PHE A 10 38.37 17.44 8.73
CA PHE A 10 37.64 18.73 8.69
C PHE A 10 38.20 19.76 9.68
N VAL A 11 38.64 19.32 10.87
CA VAL A 11 39.28 20.21 11.85
C VAL A 11 40.67 20.62 11.38
N GLU A 12 41.40 19.72 10.74
CA GLU A 12 42.73 19.96 10.18
C GLU A 12 42.67 20.92 8.97
N ASP A 13 41.67 20.77 8.11
CA ASP A 13 41.38 21.67 7.00
C ASP A 13 41.09 23.09 7.49
N LEU A 14 40.28 23.23 8.54
CA LEU A 14 39.98 24.55 9.14
C LEU A 14 41.23 25.19 9.77
N LYS A 15 42.09 24.40 10.41
CA LYS A 15 43.38 24.90 10.94
C LYS A 15 44.30 25.35 9.81
N THR A 16 44.37 24.60 8.72
CA THR A 16 45.16 24.92 7.53
C THR A 16 44.66 26.22 6.87
N ALA A 17 43.36 26.47 6.95
CA ALA A 17 42.72 27.70 6.53
C ALA A 17 42.89 28.88 7.52
N GLY A 18 43.61 28.70 8.63
CA GLY A 18 43.92 29.74 9.61
C GLY A 18 42.94 29.87 10.78
N ALA A 19 41.99 28.94 10.94
CA ALA A 19 41.12 28.92 12.12
C ALA A 19 41.89 28.49 13.37
N SER A 20 41.58 29.10 14.53
CA SER A 20 42.09 28.61 15.81
C SER A 20 41.51 27.21 16.11
N HIS A 21 42.21 26.44 16.94
CA HIS A 21 41.76 25.09 17.28
C HIS A 21 40.38 25.09 17.94
N GLU A 22 40.11 26.06 18.80
CA GLU A 22 38.85 26.23 19.50
C GLU A 22 37.72 26.55 18.52
N LEU A 23 37.97 27.43 17.55
CA LEU A 23 36.99 27.82 16.54
C LEU A 23 36.69 26.66 15.58
N ALA A 24 37.71 25.90 15.17
CA ALA A 24 37.53 24.72 14.32
C ALA A 24 36.69 23.63 15.02
N GLN A 25 36.93 23.38 16.31
CA GLN A 25 36.10 22.47 17.11
C GLN A 25 34.67 22.98 17.29
N ALA A 26 34.48 24.27 17.53
CA ALA A 26 33.16 24.87 17.68
C ALA A 26 32.33 24.73 16.39
N ILE A 27 32.95 24.96 15.22
CA ILE A 27 32.31 24.78 13.92
C ILE A 27 31.95 23.30 13.69
N LEU A 28 32.90 22.38 13.93
CA LEU A 28 32.63 20.94 13.79
C LEU A 28 31.43 20.52 14.63
N ARG A 29 31.34 20.98 15.88
CA ARG A 29 30.24 20.65 16.79
C ARG A 29 28.89 21.13 16.25
N VAL A 30 28.79 22.39 15.83
CA VAL A 30 27.53 22.96 15.32
C VAL A 30 27.09 22.28 14.01
N VAL A 31 28.04 21.98 13.12
CA VAL A 31 27.73 21.30 11.84
C VAL A 31 27.32 19.85 12.09
N SER A 32 27.97 19.15 13.02
CA SER A 32 27.60 17.79 13.42
C SER A 32 26.20 17.74 14.04
N GLU A 33 25.87 18.66 14.94
CA GLU A 33 24.54 18.75 15.55
C GLU A 33 23.46 19.01 14.49
N LYS A 34 23.70 19.90 13.52
CA LYS A 34 22.75 20.18 12.43
C LYS A 34 22.58 19.01 11.45
N GLN A 35 23.65 18.28 11.12
CA GLN A 35 23.53 17.09 10.27
C GLN A 35 22.73 15.98 10.95
N VAL A 36 22.97 15.75 12.24
CA VAL A 36 22.19 14.76 13.01
C VAL A 36 20.70 15.10 13.04
N ALA A 37 20.35 16.39 13.09
CA ALA A 37 18.96 16.83 13.04
C ALA A 37 18.28 16.66 11.65
N GLN A 38 19.05 16.52 10.57
CA GLN A 38 18.53 16.28 9.21
C GLN A 38 18.52 14.80 8.82
N LEU A 39 19.14 13.93 9.62
CA LEU A 39 19.12 12.49 9.38
C LEU A 39 17.79 11.91 9.84
N ALA A 40 17.23 11.01 9.04
CA ALA A 40 16.14 10.15 9.50
C ALA A 40 16.62 9.38 10.73
N THR A 41 15.90 9.58 11.83
CA THR A 41 16.19 8.94 13.10
C THR A 41 15.67 7.51 13.12
N LYS A 42 16.13 6.72 14.09
CA LYS A 42 15.57 5.37 14.30
C LYS A 42 14.07 5.40 14.61
N ALA A 43 13.57 6.51 15.16
CA ALA A 43 12.14 6.72 15.42
C ALA A 43 11.38 6.85 14.10
N ASP A 44 11.84 7.71 13.18
CA ASP A 44 11.21 7.87 11.85
C ASP A 44 11.15 6.54 11.08
N VAL A 45 12.19 5.72 11.19
CA VAL A 45 12.21 4.38 10.57
C VAL A 45 11.22 3.41 11.26
N ALA A 46 11.03 3.53 12.57
CA ALA A 46 10.05 2.72 13.31
C ALA A 46 8.62 3.12 12.96
N ASP A 47 8.37 4.42 12.80
CA ASP A 47 7.08 4.97 12.41
C ASP A 47 6.72 4.52 10.99
N LEU A 48 7.64 4.67 10.02
CA LEU A 48 7.44 4.17 8.65
C LEU A 48 7.19 2.66 8.60
N ARG A 49 7.86 1.87 9.45
CA ARG A 49 7.60 0.42 9.54
C ARG A 49 6.19 0.14 10.06
N THR A 50 5.71 0.93 11.00
CA THR A 50 4.36 0.81 11.56
C THR A 50 3.32 1.17 10.50
N GLU A 51 3.47 2.30 9.81
CA GLU A 51 2.61 2.73 8.71
C GLU A 51 2.58 1.70 7.56
N LEU A 52 3.73 1.11 7.24
CA LEU A 52 3.82 0.06 6.22
C LEU A 52 3.02 -1.19 6.61
N VAL A 53 3.13 -1.63 7.87
CA VAL A 53 2.38 -2.79 8.38
C VAL A 53 0.89 -2.50 8.37
N GLU A 54 0.48 -1.32 8.82
CA GLU A 54 -0.93 -0.89 8.80
C GLU A 54 -1.49 -0.88 7.38
N THR A 55 -0.79 -0.22 6.44
CA THR A 55 -1.20 -0.15 5.03
C THR A 55 -1.32 -1.55 4.41
N ARG A 56 -0.39 -2.45 4.74
CA ARG A 56 -0.42 -3.84 4.28
C ARG A 56 -1.64 -4.58 4.80
N GLU A 57 -2.00 -4.42 6.07
CA GLU A 57 -3.16 -5.10 6.66
C GLU A 57 -4.49 -4.53 6.13
N VAL A 58 -4.57 -3.21 5.90
CA VAL A 58 -5.72 -2.58 5.23
C VAL A 58 -5.91 -3.19 3.84
N LEU A 59 -4.87 -3.20 3.01
CA LEU A 59 -4.92 -3.78 1.66
C LEU A 59 -5.31 -5.26 1.69
N ARG A 60 -4.79 -6.04 2.65
CA ARG A 60 -5.14 -7.46 2.79
C ARG A 60 -6.62 -7.63 3.12
N THR A 61 -7.15 -6.79 4.01
CA THR A 61 -8.55 -6.81 4.44
C THR A 61 -9.47 -6.44 3.28
N GLU A 62 -9.17 -5.35 2.57
CA GLU A 62 -9.94 -4.93 1.38
C GLU A 62 -9.94 -6.00 0.30
N MET A 63 -8.79 -6.63 0.04
CA MET A 63 -8.70 -7.70 -0.96
C MET A 63 -9.48 -8.95 -0.56
N ALA A 64 -9.57 -9.27 0.74
CA ALA A 64 -10.42 -10.34 1.24
C ALA A 64 -11.91 -9.98 1.10
N GLY A 65 -12.29 -8.74 1.44
CA GLY A 65 -13.63 -8.21 1.26
C GLY A 65 -14.09 -8.28 -0.20
N LEU A 66 -13.29 -7.78 -1.14
CA LEU A 66 -13.59 -7.81 -2.57
C LEU A 66 -13.77 -9.24 -3.10
N ARG A 67 -12.95 -10.20 -2.64
CA ARG A 67 -13.13 -11.62 -2.99
C ARG A 67 -14.45 -12.17 -2.47
N GLY A 68 -14.83 -11.81 -1.24
CA GLY A 68 -16.12 -12.17 -0.65
C GLY A 68 -17.30 -11.61 -1.45
N GLU A 69 -17.28 -10.32 -1.73
CA GLU A 69 -18.33 -9.65 -2.53
C GLU A 69 -18.46 -10.24 -3.93
N MET A 70 -17.35 -10.58 -4.59
CA MET A 70 -17.40 -11.24 -5.89
C MET A 70 -18.02 -12.63 -5.80
N ALA A 71 -17.65 -13.43 -4.80
CA ALA A 71 -18.23 -14.75 -4.60
C ALA A 71 -19.74 -14.68 -4.35
N GLU A 72 -20.18 -13.73 -3.52
CA GLU A 72 -21.60 -13.49 -3.24
C GLU A 72 -22.36 -13.06 -4.50
N LYS A 73 -21.83 -12.09 -5.26
CA LYS A 73 -22.44 -11.66 -6.53
C LYS A 73 -22.52 -12.79 -7.54
N MET A 74 -21.50 -13.64 -7.66
CA MET A 74 -21.52 -14.81 -8.53
C MET A 74 -22.61 -15.80 -8.11
N ALA A 75 -22.72 -16.12 -6.82
CA ALA A 75 -23.75 -17.01 -6.31
C ALA A 75 -25.17 -16.45 -6.53
N ALA A 76 -25.35 -15.15 -6.35
CA ALA A 76 -26.61 -14.47 -6.61
C ALA A 76 -27.00 -14.53 -8.11
N ILE A 77 -26.03 -14.32 -9.01
CA ILE A 77 -26.26 -14.44 -10.46
C ILE A 77 -26.62 -15.88 -10.83
N GLN A 78 -25.89 -16.87 -10.32
CA GLN A 78 -26.18 -18.29 -10.57
C GLN A 78 -27.61 -18.65 -10.13
N THR A 79 -28.00 -18.26 -8.91
CA THR A 79 -29.35 -18.50 -8.39
C THR A 79 -30.42 -17.86 -9.27
N ARG A 80 -30.21 -16.58 -9.65
CA ARG A 80 -31.13 -15.87 -10.53
C ARG A 80 -31.26 -16.55 -11.88
N LEU A 81 -30.16 -17.00 -12.49
CA LEU A 81 -30.18 -17.70 -13.78
C LEU A 81 -30.94 -19.03 -13.69
N ILE A 82 -30.76 -19.81 -12.62
CA ILE A 82 -31.51 -21.06 -12.41
C ILE A 82 -33.02 -20.79 -12.34
N ILE A 83 -33.44 -19.77 -11.59
CA ILE A 83 -34.87 -19.39 -11.49
C ILE A 83 -35.43 -19.04 -12.88
N TRP A 84 -34.70 -18.25 -13.67
CA TRP A 84 -35.12 -17.90 -15.03
C TRP A 84 -35.19 -19.14 -15.94
N MET A 85 -34.22 -20.04 -15.89
CA MET A 85 -34.23 -21.28 -16.70
C MET A 85 -35.40 -22.19 -16.37
N ILE A 86 -35.75 -22.33 -15.08
CA ILE A 86 -36.92 -23.13 -14.67
C ILE A 86 -38.19 -22.48 -15.24
N GLY A 87 -38.34 -21.16 -15.10
CA GLY A 87 -39.50 -20.44 -15.62
C GLY A 87 -39.67 -20.59 -17.14
N THR A 88 -38.58 -20.46 -17.91
CA THR A 88 -38.64 -20.63 -19.37
C THR A 88 -38.90 -22.07 -19.77
N ALA A 89 -38.30 -23.06 -19.08
CA ALA A 89 -38.55 -24.48 -19.34
C ALA A 89 -40.04 -24.83 -19.13
N LEU A 90 -40.64 -24.39 -18.03
CA LEU A 90 -42.06 -24.58 -17.76
C LEU A 90 -42.94 -23.88 -18.81
N GLY A 91 -42.59 -22.66 -19.20
CA GLY A 91 -43.30 -21.93 -20.25
C GLY A 91 -43.26 -22.64 -21.59
N ILE A 92 -42.10 -23.18 -22.00
CA ILE A 92 -41.96 -23.96 -23.24
C ILE A 92 -42.82 -25.22 -23.18
N VAL A 93 -42.80 -25.96 -22.06
CA VAL A 93 -43.62 -27.17 -21.90
C VAL A 93 -45.10 -26.85 -22.02
N ALA A 94 -45.57 -25.77 -21.38
CA ALA A 94 -46.96 -25.34 -21.47
C ALA A 94 -47.35 -24.93 -22.90
N LEU A 95 -46.48 -24.21 -23.62
CA LEU A 95 -46.70 -23.84 -25.01
C LEU A 95 -46.83 -25.08 -25.92
N VAL A 96 -45.92 -26.05 -25.79
CA VAL A 96 -45.95 -27.29 -26.58
C VAL A 96 -47.23 -28.09 -26.29
N ALA A 97 -47.61 -28.23 -25.02
CA ALA A 97 -48.83 -28.92 -24.64
C ALA A 97 -50.09 -28.25 -25.22
N GLY A 98 -50.14 -26.92 -25.22
CA GLY A 98 -51.25 -26.16 -25.81
C GLY A 98 -51.36 -26.36 -27.33
N ILE A 99 -50.25 -26.35 -28.06
CA ILE A 99 -50.23 -26.63 -29.51
C ILE A 99 -50.74 -28.05 -29.79
N LEU A 100 -50.29 -29.05 -29.02
CA LEU A 100 -50.71 -30.44 -29.19
C LEU A 100 -52.21 -30.66 -28.89
N GLN A 101 -52.81 -29.88 -27.99
CA GLN A 101 -54.26 -29.92 -27.72
C GLN A 101 -55.09 -29.31 -28.85
N LEU A 102 -54.59 -28.28 -29.53
CA LEU A 102 -55.28 -27.65 -30.67
C LEU A 102 -55.27 -28.52 -31.94
N MET A 103 -54.35 -29.49 -32.01
CA MET A 103 -54.20 -30.41 -33.16
C MET A 103 -54.97 -31.73 -33.01
N LYS A 104 -55.59 -31.98 -31.85
CA LYS A 104 -56.45 -33.14 -31.59
C LYS A 104 -57.91 -32.79 -31.82
#